data_AF-A0A645CCU4-F1
#
_entry.id   AF-A0A645CCU4-F1
#
_cell.length_a   1.000
_cell.length_b   1.000
_cell.length_c   1.000
_cell.angle_alpha   90.00
_cell.angle_beta   90.00
_cell.angle_gamma   90.00
#
_symmetry.space_group_name_H-M   'P 1'
#
loop_
_entity.id
_entity.type
_entity.pdbx_description
1 polymer ?
#
loop_
_entity_poly.entity_id
_entity_poly.type
_entity_poly.pdbx_seq_one_letter_code
_entity_poly.pdbx_strand_id
1 'polypeptide(L)'
;MPVATLGGLNDPAQMEEIIASGKADVVEMARALLADHELPKKIMSNRDEDIVKCLRCFTCMAERAATSTRRCTVNPLIGREMDNMEITPVLKPKKVLVAGGGPGGLQAAITAARRGHKVMLCEKTDALGGILKGEQAIPFKYKMYELGNTFGKLAKDEGVEIRLNTEVTKEYVDRENVDALIIAVGSSPLVPPIPGLDNENVVVVNNYYLEKDKIKDDKEIVVFGGGLAGCETAIHLAQEGKKVHLVEMRSELAPDANIRHRPILLSEIEKEGVQVHTEFKGLKVSNEGVLCLDKEGNEVLVPGTHVICALGQRANRNMVDELIDCAPYVAQIGDCVRPSNITTAVYQGHHAALDI
;
A
#
# COMPACT_ATOMS: atom_id res chain seq x y z
N MET A 1 2.31 -41.04 13.02
CA MET A 1 3.23 -39.91 13.28
C MET A 1 2.47 -38.64 12.98
N PRO A 2 2.52 -37.60 13.82
CA PRO A 2 1.89 -36.32 13.50
C PRO A 2 2.58 -35.66 12.30
N VAL A 3 1.79 -35.06 11.41
CA VAL A 3 2.19 -34.35 10.19
C VAL A 3 1.92 -32.86 10.36
N ALA A 4 2.94 -32.03 10.14
CA ALA A 4 2.82 -30.58 10.16
C ALA A 4 2.89 -30.00 8.74
N THR A 5 2.15 -28.91 8.47
CA THR A 5 2.13 -28.27 7.15
C THR A 5 2.29 -26.75 7.21
N LEU A 6 2.88 -26.19 6.15
CA LEU A 6 3.12 -24.76 5.95
C LEU A 6 2.79 -24.37 4.50
N GLY A 7 2.30 -23.15 4.28
CA GLY A 7 1.86 -22.73 2.93
C GLY A 7 1.58 -21.23 2.78
N GLY A 8 2.11 -20.40 3.68
CA GLY A 8 1.68 -19.00 3.78
C GLY A 8 0.23 -18.85 4.26
N LEU A 9 -0.24 -19.83 5.03
CA LEU A 9 -1.56 -19.88 5.64
C LEU A 9 -1.76 -18.64 6.53
N ASN A 10 -2.85 -17.92 6.31
CA ASN A 10 -3.19 -16.70 7.06
C ASN A 10 -4.71 -16.50 7.20
N ASP A 11 -5.50 -17.52 6.85
CA ASP A 11 -6.95 -17.56 7.00
C ASP A 11 -7.30 -18.69 7.98
N PRO A 12 -7.87 -18.38 9.16
CA PRO A 12 -8.25 -19.39 10.16
C PRO A 12 -9.16 -20.48 9.59
N ALA A 13 -10.10 -20.15 8.70
CA ALA A 13 -11.01 -21.13 8.12
C ALA A 13 -10.27 -22.15 7.25
N GLN A 14 -9.28 -21.69 6.48
CA GLN A 14 -8.40 -22.58 5.71
C GLN A 14 -7.54 -23.46 6.61
N MET A 15 -7.04 -22.92 7.73
CA MET A 15 -6.24 -23.68 8.68
C MET A 15 -7.07 -24.79 9.34
N GLU A 16 -8.31 -24.48 9.73
CA GLU A 16 -9.26 -25.46 10.28
C GLU A 16 -9.61 -26.53 9.25
N GLU A 17 -9.90 -26.16 8.00
CA GLU A 17 -10.20 -27.14 6.95
C GLU A 17 -9.07 -28.16 6.75
N ILE A 18 -7.81 -27.71 6.81
CA ILE A 18 -6.63 -28.58 6.68
C ILE A 18 -6.61 -29.65 7.78
N ILE A 19 -6.88 -29.25 9.03
CA ILE A 19 -6.88 -30.16 10.18
C ILE A 19 -8.13 -31.06 10.14
N ALA A 20 -9.31 -30.47 9.98
CA ALA A 20 -10.59 -31.18 9.99
C ALA A 20 -10.71 -32.23 8.86
N SER A 21 -10.10 -31.96 7.71
CA SER A 21 -10.05 -32.91 6.58
C SER A 21 -8.98 -34.00 6.71
N GLY A 22 -8.16 -33.97 7.77
CA GLY A 22 -7.08 -34.94 8.00
C GLY A 22 -5.88 -34.78 7.06
N LYS A 23 -5.72 -33.64 6.39
CA LYS A 23 -4.56 -33.36 5.51
C LYS A 23 -3.27 -33.14 6.31
N ALA A 24 -3.37 -32.62 7.54
CA ALA A 24 -2.28 -32.47 8.49
C ALA A 24 -2.81 -32.47 9.93
N ASP A 25 -1.96 -32.82 10.89
CA ASP A 25 -2.25 -32.77 12.33
C ASP A 25 -1.93 -31.40 12.94
N VAL A 26 -1.00 -30.66 12.33
CA VAL A 26 -0.52 -29.35 12.83
C VAL A 26 -0.39 -28.35 11.68
N VAL A 27 -0.86 -27.13 11.91
CA VAL A 27 -0.61 -25.98 11.03
C VAL A 27 0.55 -25.16 11.57
N GLU A 28 1.61 -25.03 10.77
CA GLU A 28 2.76 -24.19 11.10
C GLU A 28 2.60 -22.79 10.52
N MET A 29 2.85 -21.79 11.37
CA MET A 29 2.73 -20.39 11.02
C MET A 29 4.06 -19.68 11.23
N ALA A 30 4.61 -19.10 10.16
CA ALA A 30 5.80 -18.26 10.24
C ALA A 30 5.44 -16.78 10.03
N ARG A 31 5.29 -16.35 8.77
CA ARG A 31 5.02 -14.94 8.44
C ARG A 31 3.69 -14.42 9.00
N ALA A 32 2.72 -15.30 9.23
CA ALA A 32 1.45 -14.92 9.85
C ALA A 32 1.66 -14.41 11.29
N LEU A 33 2.53 -15.07 12.07
CA LEU A 33 2.89 -14.62 13.43
C LEU A 33 3.77 -13.36 13.45
N LEU A 34 4.54 -13.11 12.38
CA LEU A 34 5.23 -11.82 12.23
C LEU A 34 4.23 -10.68 11.96
N ALA A 35 3.21 -10.93 11.14
CA ALA A 35 2.16 -9.95 10.87
C ALA A 35 1.28 -9.70 12.09
N ASP A 36 0.97 -10.76 12.83
CA ASP A 36 0.11 -10.68 14.00
C ASP A 36 0.52 -11.74 15.03
N HIS A 37 1.27 -11.31 16.04
CA HIS A 37 1.77 -12.20 17.09
C HIS A 37 0.65 -12.68 18.02
N GLU A 38 -0.50 -11.99 18.04
CA GLU A 38 -1.69 -12.41 18.80
C GLU A 38 -2.63 -13.31 17.99
N LEU A 39 -2.29 -13.67 16.75
CA LEU A 39 -3.16 -14.47 15.87
C LEU A 39 -3.73 -15.72 16.57
N PRO A 40 -2.95 -16.59 17.25
CA PRO A 40 -3.52 -17.76 17.92
C PRO A 40 -4.56 -17.39 18.98
N LYS A 41 -4.27 -16.34 19.77
CA LYS A 41 -5.19 -15.84 20.81
C LYS A 41 -6.47 -15.28 20.18
N LYS A 42 -6.37 -14.56 19.07
CA LYS A 42 -7.52 -14.01 18.33
C LYS A 42 -8.42 -15.13 17.83
N ILE A 43 -7.86 -16.15 17.18
CA ILE A 43 -8.59 -17.34 16.71
C ILE A 43 -9.31 -18.02 17.88
N MET A 44 -8.61 -18.32 18.98
CA MET A 44 -9.20 -18.96 20.15
C MET A 44 -10.31 -18.14 20.82
N SER A 45 -10.33 -16.82 20.59
CA SER A 45 -11.34 -15.90 21.11
C SER A 45 -12.44 -15.53 20.09
N ASN A 46 -12.50 -16.21 18.93
CA ASN A 46 -13.41 -15.89 17.82
C ASN A 46 -13.30 -14.44 17.33
N ARG A 47 -12.09 -13.90 17.28
CA ARG A 47 -11.78 -12.53 16.83
C ARG A 47 -11.04 -12.52 15.51
N ASP A 48 -11.50 -13.32 14.55
CA ASP A 48 -10.83 -13.50 13.26
C ASP A 48 -10.76 -12.20 12.44
N GLU A 49 -11.75 -11.34 12.60
CA GLU A 49 -11.81 -10.01 11.99
C GLU A 49 -10.75 -9.02 12.52
N ASP A 50 -10.15 -9.31 13.68
CA ASP A 50 -9.06 -8.50 14.27
C ASP A 50 -7.68 -8.91 13.74
N ILE A 51 -7.59 -9.98 12.95
CA ILE A 51 -6.32 -10.54 12.51
C ILE A 51 -5.69 -9.64 11.44
N VAL A 52 -4.50 -9.14 11.74
CA VAL A 52 -3.68 -8.41 10.76
C VAL A 52 -2.98 -9.42 9.85
N LYS A 53 -3.61 -9.72 8.71
CA LYS A 53 -3.15 -10.76 7.79
C LYS A 53 -1.80 -10.38 7.14
N CYS A 54 -0.91 -11.37 7.05
CA CYS A 54 0.35 -11.23 6.32
C CYS A 54 0.11 -10.93 4.82
N LEU A 55 0.73 -9.86 4.31
CA LEU A 55 0.66 -9.45 2.90
C LEU A 55 1.54 -10.28 1.96
N ARG A 56 2.37 -11.18 2.48
CA ARG A 56 3.37 -11.95 1.72
C ARG A 56 4.37 -11.08 0.93
N CYS A 57 4.57 -9.83 1.32
CA CYS A 57 5.43 -8.83 0.66
C CYS A 57 6.95 -9.09 0.71
N PHE A 58 7.39 -10.14 1.40
CA PHE A 58 8.80 -10.50 1.61
C PHE A 58 9.68 -9.48 2.35
N THR A 59 9.14 -8.38 2.89
CA THR A 59 9.90 -7.43 3.73
C THR A 59 10.66 -8.13 4.86
N CYS A 60 10.03 -9.10 5.53
CA CYS A 60 10.67 -9.88 6.59
C CYS A 60 11.91 -10.65 6.12
N MET A 61 11.95 -11.08 4.86
CA MET A 61 13.11 -11.75 4.29
C MET A 61 14.15 -10.77 3.77
N ALA A 62 13.70 -9.71 3.09
CA ALA A 62 14.57 -8.75 2.43
C ALA A 62 15.35 -7.86 3.42
N GLU A 63 14.71 -7.40 4.49
CA GLU A 63 15.31 -6.46 5.45
C GLU A 63 16.46 -7.09 6.26
N ARG A 64 16.51 -8.43 6.39
CA ARG A 64 17.53 -9.08 7.23
C ARG A 64 18.95 -8.80 6.78
N ALA A 65 19.18 -8.71 5.47
CA ALA A 65 20.52 -8.44 4.96
C ALA A 65 21.00 -7.03 5.37
N ALA A 66 20.10 -6.06 5.49
CA ALA A 66 20.43 -4.68 5.83
C ALA A 66 20.37 -4.39 7.34
N THR A 67 19.46 -5.03 8.06
CA THR A 67 19.15 -4.69 9.47
C THR A 67 19.67 -5.72 10.46
N SER A 68 20.18 -6.86 10.01
CA SER A 68 20.52 -8.03 10.83
C SER A 68 19.35 -8.60 11.66
N THR A 69 18.15 -8.06 11.49
CA THR A 69 16.92 -8.49 12.16
C THR A 69 15.78 -8.70 11.15
N ARG A 70 14.61 -9.11 11.63
CA ARG A 70 13.40 -9.22 10.80
C ARG A 70 12.56 -7.95 10.99
N ARG A 71 11.85 -7.54 9.95
CA ARG A 71 10.82 -6.48 10.03
C ARG A 71 9.56 -6.94 9.32
N CYS A 72 8.42 -6.41 9.74
CA CYS A 72 7.14 -6.75 9.13
C CYS A 72 6.44 -5.49 8.65
N THR A 73 6.00 -5.47 7.39
CA THR A 73 5.32 -4.31 6.80
C THR A 73 4.13 -3.81 7.62
N VAL A 74 3.40 -4.72 8.28
CA VAL A 74 2.15 -4.42 8.99
C VAL A 74 2.27 -4.52 10.51
N ASN A 75 3.45 -4.87 11.02
CA ASN A 75 3.72 -4.97 12.45
C ASN A 75 5.07 -4.33 12.77
N PRO A 76 5.06 -3.06 13.23
CA PRO A 76 6.29 -2.29 13.45
C PRO A 76 7.13 -2.80 14.64
N LEU A 77 6.58 -3.64 15.51
CA LEU A 77 7.27 -4.22 16.67
C LEU A 77 8.30 -5.29 16.28
N ILE A 78 8.10 -5.97 15.14
CA ILE A 78 8.96 -7.10 14.76
C ILE A 78 10.40 -6.66 14.59
N GLY A 79 11.29 -7.36 15.30
CA GLY A 79 12.73 -7.13 15.35
C GLY A 79 13.15 -5.96 16.21
N ARG A 80 12.22 -5.40 17.01
CA ARG A 80 12.39 -4.24 17.90
C ARG A 80 11.76 -4.48 19.28
N GLU A 81 11.44 -5.73 19.60
CA GLU A 81 10.75 -6.13 20.82
C GLU A 81 11.55 -5.74 22.08
N MET A 82 12.89 -5.68 21.96
CA MET A 82 13.80 -5.28 23.04
C MET A 82 14.19 -3.79 23.01
N ASP A 83 13.70 -3.02 22.03
CA ASP A 83 14.09 -1.61 21.82
C ASP A 83 13.21 -0.62 22.63
N ASN A 84 12.48 -1.09 23.64
CA ASN A 84 11.47 -0.30 24.37
C ASN A 84 10.41 0.36 23.45
N MET A 85 10.08 -0.32 22.35
CA MET A 85 9.04 0.12 21.39
C MET A 85 7.62 -0.34 21.79
N GLU A 86 7.44 -0.82 23.01
CA GLU A 86 6.14 -1.19 23.53
C GLU A 86 5.25 0.04 23.68
N ILE A 87 3.95 -0.12 23.37
CA ILE A 87 2.98 0.95 23.52
C ILE A 87 2.64 1.09 25.00
N THR A 88 3.26 2.08 25.64
CA THR A 88 3.02 2.41 27.05
C THR A 88 1.96 3.52 27.18
N PRO A 89 1.00 3.40 28.12
CA PRO A 89 0.03 4.46 28.38
C PRO A 89 0.70 5.77 28.82
N VAL A 90 0.21 6.91 28.32
CA VAL A 90 0.68 8.23 28.74
C VAL A 90 0.08 8.66 30.08
N LEU A 91 0.86 9.42 30.84
CA LEU A 91 0.39 10.03 32.10
C LEU A 91 -0.57 11.20 31.87
N LYS A 92 -0.44 11.90 30.73
CA LYS A 92 -1.24 13.07 30.38
C LYS A 92 -1.77 12.90 28.95
N PRO A 93 -3.00 12.41 28.79
CA PRO A 93 -3.66 12.32 27.49
C PRO A 93 -3.68 13.67 26.78
N LYS A 94 -3.53 13.63 25.46
CA LYS A 94 -3.58 14.77 24.54
C LYS A 94 -4.71 14.58 23.53
N LYS A 95 -5.22 15.66 22.94
CA LYS A 95 -6.10 15.62 21.77
C LYS A 95 -5.22 15.56 20.51
N VAL A 96 -5.30 14.46 19.78
CA VAL A 96 -4.47 14.16 18.60
C VAL A 96 -5.37 14.14 17.36
N LEU A 97 -5.01 14.94 16.35
CA LEU A 97 -5.63 14.87 15.02
C LEU A 97 -4.70 14.15 14.05
N VAL A 98 -5.25 13.19 13.30
CA VAL A 98 -4.55 12.51 12.20
C VAL A 98 -5.23 12.89 10.88
N ALA A 99 -4.48 13.55 9.99
CA ALA A 99 -4.96 13.97 8.68
C ALA A 99 -4.60 12.93 7.61
N GLY A 100 -5.56 12.08 7.24
CA GLY A 100 -5.42 11.05 6.21
C GLY A 100 -5.70 9.63 6.73
N GLY A 101 -6.62 8.93 6.08
CA GLY A 101 -7.05 7.57 6.41
C GLY A 101 -6.31 6.46 5.68
N GLY A 102 -5.08 6.72 5.21
CA GLY A 102 -4.18 5.72 4.63
C GLY A 102 -3.51 4.81 5.68
N PRO A 103 -2.70 3.82 5.27
CA PRO A 103 -2.08 2.87 6.20
C PRO A 103 -1.22 3.52 7.29
N GLY A 104 -0.47 4.58 6.96
CA GLY A 104 0.34 5.29 7.95
C GLY A 104 -0.51 6.07 8.96
N GLY A 105 -1.53 6.78 8.50
CA GLY A 105 -2.45 7.52 9.39
C GLY A 105 -3.26 6.59 10.29
N LEU A 106 -3.77 5.48 9.74
CA LEU A 106 -4.47 4.47 10.53
C LEU A 106 -3.57 3.84 11.60
N GLN A 107 -2.32 3.47 11.25
CA GLN A 107 -1.37 2.95 12.24
C GLN A 107 -1.04 3.99 13.31
N ALA A 108 -0.89 5.26 12.93
CA ALA A 108 -0.64 6.35 13.87
C ALA A 108 -1.82 6.52 14.84
N ALA A 109 -3.05 6.49 14.32
CA ALA A 109 -4.26 6.61 15.13
C ALA A 109 -4.42 5.43 16.11
N ILE A 110 -4.24 4.19 15.65
CA ILE A 110 -4.25 2.99 16.51
C ILE A 110 -3.19 3.13 17.61
N THR A 111 -1.97 3.52 17.25
CA THR A 111 -0.86 3.63 18.22
C THR A 111 -1.15 4.72 19.26
N ALA A 112 -1.61 5.90 18.83
CA ALA A 112 -1.93 7.01 19.73
C ALA A 112 -3.12 6.69 20.64
N ALA A 113 -4.14 5.99 20.14
CA ALA A 113 -5.28 5.56 20.94
C ALA A 113 -4.88 4.54 22.00
N ARG A 114 -4.04 3.56 21.66
CA ARG A 114 -3.47 2.59 22.60
C ARG A 114 -2.60 3.20 23.68
N ARG A 115 -1.94 4.33 23.39
CA ARG A 115 -1.25 5.15 24.41
C ARG A 115 -2.21 5.87 25.35
N GLY A 116 -3.50 5.96 25.03
CA GLY A 116 -4.52 6.63 25.82
C GLY A 116 -4.81 8.08 25.42
N HIS A 117 -4.36 8.52 24.23
CA HIS A 117 -4.73 9.84 23.72
C HIS A 117 -6.18 9.87 23.22
N LYS A 118 -6.78 11.07 23.15
CA LYS A 118 -8.06 11.29 22.48
C LYS A 118 -7.79 11.54 20.99
N VAL A 119 -8.06 10.55 20.15
CA VAL A 119 -7.65 10.57 18.75
C VAL A 119 -8.84 10.84 17.84
N MET A 120 -8.66 11.78 16.92
CA MET A 120 -9.53 12.00 15.77
C MET A 120 -8.75 11.71 14.49
N LEU A 121 -9.32 10.92 13.60
CA LEU A 121 -8.79 10.70 12.26
C LEU A 121 -9.76 11.29 11.24
N CYS A 122 -9.26 12.19 10.39
CA CYS A 122 -10.04 12.80 9.31
C CYS A 122 -9.54 12.27 7.96
N GLU A 123 -10.46 11.78 7.13
CA GLU A 123 -10.22 11.32 5.78
C GLU A 123 -11.08 12.13 4.80
N LYS A 124 -10.45 12.66 3.75
CA LYS A 124 -11.12 13.54 2.78
C LYS A 124 -12.17 12.82 1.94
N THR A 125 -12.00 11.53 1.71
CA THR A 125 -12.93 10.69 0.96
C THR A 125 -13.96 10.01 1.87
N ASP A 126 -14.90 9.30 1.26
CA ASP A 126 -15.97 8.54 1.92
C ASP A 126 -15.51 7.17 2.46
N ALA A 127 -14.23 6.82 2.32
CA ALA A 127 -13.70 5.52 2.72
C ALA A 127 -12.22 5.56 3.12
N LEU A 128 -11.89 4.77 4.15
CA LEU A 128 -10.52 4.55 4.64
C LEU A 128 -9.69 3.70 3.67
N GLY A 129 -8.38 3.59 3.96
CA GLY A 129 -7.42 2.78 3.22
C GLY A 129 -6.50 3.59 2.31
N GLY A 130 -6.87 4.83 1.98
CA GLY A 130 -6.07 5.70 1.12
C GLY A 130 -5.73 5.04 -0.21
N ILE A 131 -4.43 4.95 -0.54
CA ILE A 131 -3.95 4.33 -1.78
C ILE A 131 -4.30 2.83 -1.89
N LEU A 132 -4.50 2.14 -0.77
CA LEU A 132 -4.81 0.71 -0.74
C LEU A 132 -6.16 0.38 -1.38
N LYS A 133 -7.05 1.37 -1.53
CA LYS A 133 -8.33 1.21 -2.24
C LYS A 133 -8.14 0.76 -3.69
N GLY A 134 -7.07 1.22 -4.35
CA GLY A 134 -6.76 0.81 -5.72
C GLY A 134 -6.47 -0.69 -5.87
N GLU A 135 -6.01 -1.32 -4.79
CA GLU A 135 -5.53 -2.71 -4.82
C GLU A 135 -6.63 -3.75 -4.88
N GLN A 136 -7.89 -3.35 -4.69
CA GLN A 136 -9.04 -4.25 -4.81
C GLN A 136 -9.25 -4.77 -6.25
N ALA A 137 -8.72 -4.06 -7.26
CA ALA A 137 -8.86 -4.44 -8.66
C ALA A 137 -8.01 -5.66 -9.06
N ILE A 138 -6.96 -5.94 -8.30
CA ILE A 138 -5.94 -6.94 -8.63
C ILE A 138 -6.02 -8.09 -7.60
N PRO A 139 -6.47 -9.30 -7.99
CA PRO A 139 -6.77 -10.38 -7.05
C PRO A 139 -5.61 -10.75 -6.11
N PHE A 140 -4.37 -10.81 -6.63
CA PHE A 140 -3.21 -11.14 -5.80
C PHE A 140 -2.76 -9.99 -4.87
N LYS A 141 -3.30 -8.78 -5.03
CA LYS A 141 -3.09 -7.62 -4.14
C LYS A 141 -4.26 -7.35 -3.21
N TYR A 142 -5.36 -8.08 -3.31
CA TYR A 142 -6.59 -7.85 -2.52
C TYR A 142 -6.34 -7.76 -1.00
N LYS A 143 -5.37 -8.53 -0.47
CA LYS A 143 -4.99 -8.46 0.95
C LYS A 143 -4.45 -7.10 1.38
N MET A 144 -3.86 -6.33 0.46
CA MET A 144 -3.44 -4.95 0.71
C MET A 144 -4.65 -4.02 0.87
N TYR A 145 -5.70 -4.21 0.08
CA TYR A 145 -6.97 -3.50 0.28
C TYR A 145 -7.61 -3.88 1.63
N GLU A 146 -7.69 -5.17 1.95
CA GLU A 146 -8.23 -5.64 3.23
C GLU A 146 -7.49 -5.04 4.44
N LEU A 147 -6.18 -4.82 4.34
CA LEU A 147 -5.40 -4.19 5.42
C LEU A 147 -5.98 -2.84 5.84
N GLY A 148 -6.40 -2.01 4.86
CA GLY A 148 -7.03 -0.72 5.15
C GLY A 148 -8.32 -0.88 5.98
N ASN A 149 -9.11 -1.90 5.65
CA ASN A 149 -10.33 -2.23 6.37
C ASN A 149 -10.04 -2.76 7.79
N THR A 150 -9.09 -3.69 7.93
CA THR A 150 -8.66 -4.21 9.23
C THR A 150 -8.11 -3.11 10.12
N PHE A 151 -7.24 -2.24 9.60
CA PHE A 151 -6.72 -1.11 10.37
C PHE A 151 -7.82 -0.09 10.71
N GLY A 152 -8.76 0.17 9.81
CA GLY A 152 -9.93 1.00 10.09
C GLY A 152 -10.80 0.43 11.22
N LYS A 153 -11.02 -0.88 11.23
CA LYS A 153 -11.73 -1.57 12.32
C LYS A 153 -10.97 -1.45 13.64
N LEU A 154 -9.68 -1.82 13.65
CA LEU A 154 -8.84 -1.73 14.85
C LEU A 154 -8.81 -0.30 15.41
N ALA A 155 -8.70 0.72 14.55
CA ALA A 155 -8.77 2.11 15.00
C ALA A 155 -10.10 2.42 15.73
N LYS A 156 -11.24 1.97 15.19
CA LYS A 156 -12.56 2.15 15.84
C LYS A 156 -12.64 1.40 17.17
N ASP A 157 -12.14 0.16 17.22
CA ASP A 157 -12.16 -0.67 18.42
C ASP A 157 -11.30 -0.08 19.55
N GLU A 158 -10.22 0.63 19.20
CA GLU A 158 -9.39 1.40 20.14
C GLU A 158 -10.01 2.77 20.52
N GLY A 159 -11.20 3.10 20.01
CA GLY A 159 -11.92 4.33 20.34
C GLY A 159 -11.54 5.57 19.54
N VAL A 160 -10.86 5.42 18.39
CA VAL A 160 -10.57 6.54 17.48
C VAL A 160 -11.86 7.10 16.88
N GLU A 161 -12.03 8.42 16.97
CA GLU A 161 -13.11 9.12 16.27
C GLU A 161 -12.75 9.27 14.78
N ILE A 162 -13.44 8.53 13.91
CA ILE A 162 -13.20 8.57 12.46
C ILE A 162 -14.22 9.47 11.77
N ARG A 163 -13.73 10.51 11.09
CA ARG A 163 -14.53 11.45 10.30
C ARG A 163 -14.19 11.34 8.81
N LEU A 164 -15.10 10.75 8.04
CA LEU A 164 -15.01 10.65 6.58
C LEU A 164 -15.53 11.94 5.92
N ASN A 165 -15.26 12.12 4.62
CA ASN A 165 -15.62 13.32 3.86
C ASN A 165 -15.16 14.62 4.55
N THR A 166 -14.02 14.56 5.25
CA THR A 166 -13.51 15.65 6.08
C THR A 166 -12.07 15.91 5.70
N GLU A 167 -11.86 16.91 4.83
CA GLU A 167 -10.54 17.41 4.52
C GLU A 167 -10.02 18.30 5.66
N VAL A 168 -8.78 18.07 6.08
CA VAL A 168 -8.13 18.85 7.13
C VAL A 168 -7.47 20.07 6.51
N THR A 169 -8.01 21.25 6.81
CA THR A 169 -7.39 22.56 6.50
C THR A 169 -6.82 23.18 7.77
N LYS A 170 -6.03 24.23 7.64
CA LYS A 170 -5.54 25.01 8.78
C LYS A 170 -6.67 25.48 9.70
N GLU A 171 -7.73 26.05 9.12
CA GLU A 171 -8.89 26.54 9.88
C GLU A 171 -9.60 25.41 10.63
N TYR A 172 -9.59 24.20 10.06
CA TYR A 172 -10.13 23.02 10.72
C TYR A 172 -9.30 22.64 11.95
N VAL A 173 -7.97 22.63 11.83
CA VAL A 173 -7.06 22.32 12.96
C VAL A 173 -7.22 23.38 14.06
N ASP A 174 -7.23 24.67 13.70
CA ASP A 174 -7.41 25.78 14.63
C ASP A 174 -8.74 25.67 15.40
N ARG A 175 -9.83 25.33 14.70
CA ARG A 175 -11.15 25.12 15.31
C ARG A 175 -11.17 23.93 16.26
N GLU A 176 -10.51 22.84 15.91
CA GLU A 176 -10.43 21.65 16.77
C GLU A 176 -9.50 21.85 17.97
N ASN A 177 -8.59 22.83 17.93
CA ASN A 177 -7.67 23.17 19.02
C ASN A 177 -6.97 21.93 19.60
N VAL A 178 -6.24 21.23 18.74
CA VAL A 178 -5.57 19.97 19.07
C VAL A 178 -4.17 20.20 19.64
N ASP A 179 -3.72 19.30 20.51
CA ASP A 179 -2.38 19.36 21.10
C ASP A 179 -1.31 18.81 20.14
N ALA A 180 -1.72 17.91 19.23
CA ALA A 180 -0.85 17.24 18.28
C ALA A 180 -1.56 17.00 16.94
N LEU A 181 -0.82 17.19 15.84
CA LEU A 181 -1.25 16.89 14.48
C LEU A 181 -0.27 15.90 13.83
N ILE A 182 -0.80 14.82 13.29
CA ILE A 182 -0.06 13.89 12.43
C ILE A 182 -0.57 14.06 11.00
N ILE A 183 0.27 14.60 10.13
CA ILE A 183 0.00 14.82 8.71
C ILE A 183 0.34 13.53 7.95
N ALA A 184 -0.68 12.83 7.46
CA ALA A 184 -0.60 11.56 6.75
C ALA A 184 -1.33 11.60 5.40
N VAL A 185 -1.28 12.75 4.72
CA VAL A 185 -2.05 13.07 3.50
C VAL A 185 -1.55 12.37 2.22
N GLY A 186 -0.53 11.52 2.34
CA GLY A 186 -0.05 10.63 1.29
C GLY A 186 0.49 11.34 0.04
N SER A 187 0.32 10.68 -1.10
CA SER A 187 0.74 11.14 -2.42
C SER A 187 -0.43 11.12 -3.41
N SER A 188 -0.22 11.74 -4.58
CA SER A 188 -1.12 11.68 -5.73
C SER A 188 -0.41 11.05 -6.93
N PRO A 189 -1.16 10.42 -7.87
CA PRO A 189 -0.58 9.88 -9.09
C PRO A 189 0.19 10.93 -9.90
N LEU A 190 1.35 10.57 -10.43
CA LEU A 190 2.13 11.44 -11.29
C LEU A 190 1.62 11.35 -12.73
N VAL A 191 0.98 12.43 -13.20
CA VAL A 191 0.58 12.60 -14.60
C VAL A 191 1.42 13.74 -15.19
N PRO A 192 2.56 13.45 -15.85
CA PRO A 192 3.38 14.47 -16.51
C PRO A 192 2.66 15.08 -17.71
N PRO A 193 3.06 16.28 -18.18
CA PRO A 193 2.43 16.96 -19.32
C PRO A 193 2.84 16.32 -20.66
N ILE A 194 2.59 15.02 -20.82
CA ILE A 194 2.76 14.29 -22.08
C ILE A 194 1.48 14.48 -22.89
N PRO A 195 1.55 14.99 -24.14
CA PRO A 195 0.37 15.18 -24.98
C PRO A 195 -0.49 13.91 -25.08
N GLY A 196 -1.79 14.04 -24.78
CA GLY A 196 -2.77 12.95 -24.84
C GLY A 196 -2.83 12.05 -23.61
N LEU A 197 -2.00 12.27 -22.58
CA LEU A 197 -2.02 11.46 -21.35
C LEU A 197 -3.28 11.74 -20.49
N ASP A 198 -4.03 12.79 -20.81
CA ASP A 198 -5.31 13.20 -20.23
C ASP A 198 -6.53 12.78 -21.09
N ASN A 199 -6.32 12.02 -22.16
CA ASN A 199 -7.40 11.51 -23.01
C ASN A 199 -8.28 10.48 -22.28
N GLU A 200 -9.52 10.28 -22.78
CA GLU A 200 -10.48 9.32 -22.22
C GLU A 200 -10.01 7.86 -22.24
N ASN A 201 -9.12 7.51 -23.18
CA ASN A 201 -8.55 6.16 -23.31
C ASN A 201 -7.39 5.88 -22.32
N VAL A 202 -7.09 6.82 -21.41
CA VAL A 202 -6.08 6.65 -20.37
C VAL A 202 -6.75 6.39 -19.03
N VAL A 203 -6.30 5.33 -18.35
CA VAL A 203 -6.71 4.99 -16.99
C VAL A 203 -5.50 5.14 -16.06
N VAL A 204 -5.60 6.02 -15.07
CA VAL A 204 -4.57 6.12 -14.03
C VAL A 204 -4.63 4.88 -13.15
N VAL A 205 -3.49 4.23 -12.91
CA VAL A 205 -3.43 2.94 -12.20
C VAL A 205 -4.15 2.95 -10.84
N ASN A 206 -4.07 4.07 -10.10
CA ASN A 206 -4.75 4.23 -8.81
C ASN A 206 -6.28 4.21 -8.93
N ASN A 207 -6.83 4.58 -10.09
CA ASN A 207 -8.27 4.62 -10.37
C ASN A 207 -8.74 3.37 -11.13
N TYR A 208 -7.85 2.44 -11.47
CA TYR A 208 -8.18 1.25 -12.26
C TYR A 208 -9.35 0.46 -11.64
N TYR A 209 -9.47 0.41 -10.32
CA TYR A 209 -10.59 -0.25 -9.63
C TYR A 209 -11.96 0.38 -9.90
N LEU A 210 -12.03 1.68 -10.21
CA LEU A 210 -13.26 2.39 -10.58
C LEU A 210 -13.53 2.32 -12.08
N GLU A 211 -12.47 2.16 -12.86
CA GLU A 211 -12.49 2.33 -14.32
C GLU A 211 -12.24 1.01 -15.07
N LYS A 212 -12.31 -0.13 -14.38
CA LYS A 212 -12.01 -1.46 -14.93
C LYS A 212 -12.83 -1.77 -16.19
N ASP A 213 -14.08 -1.33 -16.22
CA ASP A 213 -14.99 -1.57 -17.34
C ASP A 213 -14.55 -0.85 -18.64
N LYS A 214 -13.79 0.25 -18.54
CA LYS A 214 -13.29 0.97 -19.73
C LYS A 214 -12.41 0.09 -20.61
N ILE A 215 -11.64 -0.80 -19.98
CA ILE A 215 -10.64 -1.61 -20.67
C ILE A 215 -11.05 -3.08 -20.86
N LYS A 216 -12.27 -3.43 -20.46
CA LYS A 216 -12.73 -4.82 -20.39
C LYS A 216 -12.61 -5.53 -21.74
N ASP A 217 -13.04 -4.87 -22.80
CA ASP A 217 -13.11 -5.45 -24.16
C ASP A 217 -11.81 -5.28 -24.96
N ASP A 218 -10.81 -4.59 -24.40
CA ASP A 218 -9.50 -4.45 -25.05
C ASP A 218 -8.75 -5.77 -25.13
N LYS A 219 -8.15 -5.99 -26.30
CA LYS A 219 -7.26 -7.12 -26.56
C LYS A 219 -5.79 -6.77 -26.42
N GLU A 220 -5.43 -5.49 -26.59
CA GLU A 220 -4.05 -5.00 -26.59
C GLU A 220 -3.98 -3.69 -25.81
N ILE A 221 -3.17 -3.66 -24.74
CA ILE A 221 -3.10 -2.55 -23.78
C ILE A 221 -1.64 -2.15 -23.56
N VAL A 222 -1.40 -0.84 -23.44
CA VAL A 222 -0.12 -0.31 -22.97
C VAL A 222 -0.19 -0.04 -21.47
N VAL A 223 0.72 -0.62 -20.70
CA VAL A 223 1.01 -0.19 -19.32
C VAL A 223 2.21 0.75 -19.37
N PHE A 224 1.98 2.01 -19.04
CA PHE A 224 2.99 3.06 -19.17
C PHE A 224 3.61 3.39 -17.80
N GLY A 225 4.82 2.87 -17.58
CA GLY A 225 5.58 2.93 -16.34
C GLY A 225 5.91 1.52 -15.82
N GLY A 226 7.19 1.19 -15.74
CA GLY A 226 7.73 -0.10 -15.30
C GLY A 226 8.06 -0.18 -13.81
N GLY A 227 7.51 0.72 -12.99
CA GLY A 227 7.56 0.62 -11.53
C GLY A 227 6.79 -0.59 -11.00
N LEU A 228 6.78 -0.78 -9.67
CA LEU A 228 6.13 -1.93 -9.03
C LEU A 228 4.64 -2.06 -9.41
N ALA A 229 3.86 -0.97 -9.29
CA ALA A 229 2.44 -0.96 -9.63
C ALA A 229 2.18 -1.25 -11.12
N GLY A 230 3.03 -0.73 -12.02
CA GLY A 230 2.92 -0.99 -13.45
C GLY A 230 3.23 -2.45 -13.80
N CYS A 231 4.31 -3.01 -13.24
CA CYS A 231 4.64 -4.43 -13.40
C CYS A 231 3.52 -5.35 -12.91
N GLU A 232 2.99 -5.10 -11.71
CA GLU A 232 1.88 -5.90 -11.15
C GLU A 232 0.60 -5.75 -11.99
N THR A 233 0.29 -4.55 -12.47
CA THR A 233 -0.87 -4.34 -13.35
C THR A 233 -0.68 -5.05 -14.69
N ALA A 234 0.54 -5.05 -15.25
CA ALA A 234 0.84 -5.75 -16.49
C ALA A 234 0.64 -7.27 -16.36
N ILE A 235 1.13 -7.87 -15.26
CA ILE A 235 0.90 -9.29 -14.94
C ILE A 235 -0.60 -9.57 -14.83
N HIS A 236 -1.34 -8.75 -14.07
CA HIS A 236 -2.79 -8.91 -13.90
C HIS A 236 -3.54 -8.90 -15.24
N LEU A 237 -3.26 -7.91 -16.09
CA LEU A 237 -3.92 -7.79 -17.39
C LEU A 237 -3.55 -8.93 -18.35
N ALA A 238 -2.30 -9.40 -18.31
CA ALA A 238 -1.87 -10.55 -19.07
C ALA A 238 -2.58 -11.85 -18.61
N GLN A 239 -2.75 -12.03 -17.29
CA GLN A 239 -3.53 -13.14 -16.71
C GLN A 239 -5.02 -13.08 -17.09
N GLU A 240 -5.56 -11.90 -17.36
CA GLU A 240 -6.90 -11.72 -17.94
C GLU A 240 -6.94 -12.00 -19.47
N GLY A 241 -5.84 -12.45 -20.06
CA GLY A 241 -5.73 -12.86 -21.46
C GLY A 241 -5.46 -11.72 -22.45
N LYS A 242 -5.06 -10.55 -21.96
CA LYS A 242 -4.76 -9.38 -22.79
C LYS A 242 -3.32 -9.41 -23.28
N LYS A 243 -3.08 -8.91 -24.50
CA LYS A 243 -1.73 -8.62 -24.97
C LYS A 243 -1.25 -7.33 -24.32
N VAL A 244 -0.21 -7.40 -23.49
CA VAL A 244 0.26 -6.26 -22.71
C VAL A 244 1.63 -5.79 -23.19
N HIS A 245 1.74 -4.48 -23.42
CA HIS A 245 2.99 -3.79 -23.67
C HIS A 245 3.37 -2.97 -22.43
N LEU A 246 4.48 -3.31 -21.77
CA LEU A 246 5.00 -2.57 -20.62
C LEU A 246 6.09 -1.61 -21.07
N VAL A 247 5.83 -0.31 -21.02
CA VAL A 247 6.75 0.74 -21.45
C VAL A 247 7.44 1.36 -20.23
N GLU A 248 8.77 1.38 -20.22
CA GLU A 248 9.60 1.96 -19.17
C GLU A 248 10.76 2.75 -19.78
N MET A 249 10.96 3.99 -19.32
CA MET A 249 12.03 4.85 -19.83
C MET A 249 13.42 4.48 -19.29
N ARG A 250 13.48 3.77 -18.16
CA ARG A 250 14.71 3.27 -17.55
C ARG A 250 15.11 1.93 -18.16
N SER A 251 16.35 1.53 -17.93
CA SER A 251 16.90 0.23 -18.33
C SER A 251 16.40 -0.94 -17.48
N GLU A 252 15.67 -0.68 -16.39
CA GLU A 252 15.29 -1.69 -15.42
C GLU A 252 13.85 -1.52 -14.94
N LEU A 253 13.17 -2.66 -14.77
CA LEU A 253 11.84 -2.74 -14.18
C LEU A 253 11.90 -2.88 -12.65
N ALA A 254 10.90 -2.29 -11.99
CA ALA A 254 10.64 -2.32 -10.55
C ALA A 254 11.90 -2.25 -9.66
N PRO A 255 12.80 -1.27 -9.84
CA PRO A 255 14.04 -1.17 -9.07
C PRO A 255 13.79 -0.96 -7.57
N ASP A 256 12.62 -0.40 -7.21
CA ASP A 256 12.22 -0.17 -5.82
C ASP A 256 11.61 -1.41 -5.14
N ALA A 257 11.40 -2.49 -5.89
CA ALA A 257 10.95 -3.77 -5.32
C ALA A 257 12.09 -4.42 -4.52
N ASN A 258 11.76 -5.01 -3.39
CA ASN A 258 12.78 -5.61 -2.54
C ASN A 258 13.45 -6.83 -3.22
N ILE A 259 14.68 -7.14 -2.76
CA ILE A 259 15.56 -8.18 -3.35
C ILE A 259 14.94 -9.58 -3.45
N ARG A 260 13.90 -9.87 -2.66
CA ARG A 260 13.19 -11.15 -2.68
C ARG A 260 11.98 -11.13 -3.61
N HIS A 261 11.30 -9.99 -3.69
CA HIS A 261 10.12 -9.82 -4.54
C HIS A 261 10.48 -9.60 -6.00
N ARG A 262 11.47 -8.74 -6.29
CA ARG A 262 11.79 -8.32 -7.65
C ARG A 262 12.07 -9.50 -8.60
N PRO A 263 12.89 -10.51 -8.26
CA PRO A 263 13.13 -11.64 -9.17
C PRO A 263 11.87 -12.46 -9.48
N ILE A 264 10.98 -12.60 -8.51
CA ILE A 264 9.71 -13.32 -8.69
C ILE A 264 8.80 -12.53 -9.62
N LEU A 265 8.71 -11.20 -9.41
CA LEU A 265 7.93 -10.30 -10.25
C LEU A 265 8.41 -10.36 -11.71
N LEU A 266 9.71 -10.28 -11.96
CA LEU A 266 10.28 -10.34 -13.31
C LEU A 266 10.03 -11.71 -13.97
N SER A 267 10.17 -12.80 -13.21
CA SER A 267 9.87 -14.14 -13.71
C SER A 267 8.39 -14.29 -14.09
N GLU A 268 7.47 -13.66 -13.37
CA GLU A 268 6.05 -13.67 -13.73
C GLU A 268 5.76 -12.80 -14.96
N ILE A 269 6.42 -11.64 -15.13
CA ILE A 269 6.34 -10.84 -16.37
C ILE A 269 6.73 -11.68 -17.59
N GLU A 270 7.84 -12.41 -17.51
CA GLU A 270 8.31 -13.29 -18.58
C GLU A 270 7.34 -14.45 -18.83
N LYS A 271 6.88 -15.11 -17.78
CA LYS A 271 5.96 -16.26 -17.84
C LYS A 271 4.62 -15.89 -18.47
N GLU A 272 4.07 -14.73 -18.12
CA GLU A 272 2.78 -14.26 -18.66
C GLU A 272 2.92 -13.63 -20.07
N GLY A 273 4.15 -13.55 -20.62
CA GLY A 273 4.38 -13.08 -21.99
C GLY A 273 4.19 -11.57 -22.20
N VAL A 274 4.39 -10.76 -21.15
CA VAL A 274 4.32 -9.30 -21.24
C VAL A 274 5.43 -8.77 -22.14
N GLN A 275 5.08 -7.92 -23.12
CA GLN A 275 6.04 -7.32 -24.04
C GLN A 275 6.70 -6.10 -23.38
N VAL A 276 7.94 -6.25 -22.95
CA VAL A 276 8.68 -5.21 -22.22
C VAL A 276 9.46 -4.32 -23.18
N HIS A 277 9.25 -3.01 -23.07
CA HIS A 277 9.96 -1.95 -23.80
C HIS A 277 10.69 -1.07 -22.78
N THR A 278 11.92 -1.44 -22.44
CA THR A 278 12.80 -0.64 -21.56
C THR A 278 13.60 0.37 -22.39
N GLU A 279 14.05 1.45 -21.75
CA GLU A 279 14.72 2.56 -22.42
C GLU A 279 13.82 3.26 -23.47
N PHE A 280 12.49 3.18 -23.30
CA PHE A 280 11.51 3.82 -24.17
C PHE A 280 10.89 5.02 -23.47
N LYS A 281 11.21 6.23 -23.94
CA LYS A 281 10.66 7.48 -23.40
C LYS A 281 9.38 7.84 -24.15
N GLY A 282 8.23 7.78 -23.49
CA GLY A 282 6.96 8.21 -24.09
C GLY A 282 6.94 9.70 -24.43
N LEU A 283 6.54 10.01 -25.67
CA LEU A 283 6.44 11.36 -26.24
C LEU A 283 5.00 11.83 -26.36
N LYS A 284 4.08 10.94 -26.73
CA LYS A 284 2.66 11.25 -26.97
C LYS A 284 1.80 10.00 -26.81
N VAL A 285 0.60 10.18 -26.25
CA VAL A 285 -0.45 9.16 -26.21
C VAL A 285 -1.51 9.47 -27.26
N SER A 286 -2.02 8.43 -27.91
CA SER A 286 -3.07 8.50 -28.92
C SER A 286 -4.03 7.32 -28.80
N ASN A 287 -5.04 7.25 -29.66
CA ASN A 287 -5.96 6.10 -29.73
C ASN A 287 -5.33 4.85 -30.36
N GLU A 288 -4.14 4.98 -30.95
CA GLU A 288 -3.40 3.88 -31.57
C GLU A 288 -2.33 3.31 -30.62
N GLY A 289 -2.01 4.02 -29.52
CA GLY A 289 -1.00 3.62 -28.55
C GLY A 289 -0.13 4.79 -28.07
N VAL A 290 1.08 4.45 -27.62
CA VAL A 290 2.06 5.40 -27.08
C VAL A 290 3.23 5.53 -28.04
N LEU A 291 3.45 6.74 -28.56
CA LEU A 291 4.64 7.07 -29.33
C LEU A 291 5.81 7.24 -28.36
N CYS A 292 6.87 6.49 -28.55
CA CYS A 292 8.06 6.46 -27.72
C CYS A 292 9.30 6.84 -28.53
N LEU A 293 10.31 7.37 -27.84
CA LEU A 293 11.68 7.45 -28.32
C LEU A 293 12.45 6.26 -27.75
N ASP A 294 13.03 5.41 -28.61
CA ASP A 294 13.90 4.31 -28.20
C ASP A 294 15.31 4.79 -27.82
N LYS A 295 16.18 3.87 -27.40
CA LYS A 295 17.56 4.18 -27.00
C LYS A 295 18.45 4.62 -28.17
N GLU A 296 18.09 4.25 -29.40
CA GLU A 296 18.74 4.68 -30.64
C GLU A 296 18.27 6.07 -31.11
N GLY A 297 17.22 6.62 -30.50
CA GLY A 297 16.63 7.91 -30.86
C GLY A 297 15.59 7.84 -31.98
N ASN A 298 15.07 6.65 -32.31
CA ASN A 298 13.99 6.50 -33.27
C ASN A 298 12.63 6.65 -32.58
N GLU A 299 11.67 7.20 -33.32
CA GLU A 299 10.27 7.21 -32.90
C GLU A 299 9.63 5.85 -33.20
N VAL A 300 9.12 5.20 -32.16
CA VAL A 300 8.49 3.88 -32.22
C VAL A 300 7.11 3.96 -31.58
N LEU A 301 6.07 3.56 -32.33
CA LEU A 301 4.72 3.44 -31.79
C LEU A 301 4.56 2.10 -31.10
N VAL A 302 4.27 2.13 -29.80
CA VAL A 302 3.86 0.95 -29.03
C VAL A 302 2.34 0.85 -29.09
N PRO A 303 1.76 -0.17 -29.75
CA PRO A 303 0.33 -0.23 -30.03
C PRO A 303 -0.51 -0.56 -28.79
N GLY A 304 -1.70 0.03 -28.70
CA GLY A 304 -2.72 -0.31 -27.72
C GLY A 304 -3.85 0.71 -27.66
N THR A 305 -5.08 0.22 -27.57
CA THR A 305 -6.30 1.07 -27.60
C THR A 305 -6.47 1.88 -26.32
N HIS A 306 -6.13 1.29 -25.19
CA HIS A 306 -6.11 1.94 -23.88
C HIS A 306 -4.73 1.91 -23.24
N VAL A 307 -4.47 2.92 -22.40
CA VAL A 307 -3.20 3.08 -21.69
C VAL A 307 -3.45 3.11 -20.18
N ILE A 308 -2.80 2.22 -19.44
CA ILE A 308 -2.69 2.34 -17.98
C ILE A 308 -1.53 3.27 -17.64
N CYS A 309 -1.82 4.46 -17.10
CA CYS A 309 -0.79 5.38 -16.63
C CYS A 309 -0.30 4.97 -15.23
N ALA A 310 0.92 4.46 -15.15
CA ALA A 310 1.60 3.98 -13.94
C ALA A 310 2.98 4.66 -13.74
N LEU A 311 3.06 5.96 -14.05
CA LEU A 311 4.30 6.74 -14.09
C LEU A 311 4.84 7.19 -12.71
N GLY A 312 4.29 6.65 -11.62
CA GLY A 312 4.74 6.91 -10.25
C GLY A 312 3.78 7.79 -9.46
N GLN A 313 4.28 8.31 -8.33
CA GLN A 313 3.53 9.09 -7.36
C GLN A 313 4.29 10.37 -7.00
N ARG A 314 3.56 11.42 -6.62
CA ARG A 314 4.11 12.69 -6.15
C ARG A 314 3.59 12.98 -4.74
N ALA A 315 4.48 13.31 -3.81
CA ALA A 315 4.10 13.71 -2.46
C ALA A 315 3.17 14.93 -2.47
N ASN A 316 2.16 14.92 -1.61
CA ASN A 316 1.24 16.06 -1.43
C ASN A 316 1.89 17.14 -0.53
N ARG A 317 3.04 17.68 -0.96
CA ARG A 317 3.87 18.63 -0.17
C ARG A 317 3.16 19.93 0.16
N ASN A 318 2.37 20.47 -0.78
CA ASN A 318 1.63 21.72 -0.55
C ASN A 318 0.71 21.62 0.69
N MET A 319 -0.01 20.50 0.83
CA MET A 319 -0.86 20.25 1.99
C MET A 319 -0.05 20.11 3.30
N VAL A 320 1.16 19.56 3.23
CA VAL A 320 2.06 19.50 4.39
C VAL A 320 2.49 20.90 4.80
N ASP A 321 2.93 21.72 3.85
CA ASP A 321 3.42 23.07 4.11
C ASP A 321 2.33 23.98 4.70
N GLU A 322 1.06 23.78 4.30
CA GLU A 322 -0.10 24.48 4.88
C GLU A 322 -0.40 24.07 6.34
N LEU A 323 -0.05 22.84 6.73
CA LEU A 323 -0.43 22.23 8.01
C LEU A 323 0.72 22.16 9.03
N ILE A 324 1.97 22.36 8.62
CA ILE A 324 3.16 22.05 9.43
C ILE A 324 3.27 22.84 10.74
N ASP A 325 2.65 24.02 10.80
CA ASP A 325 2.68 24.93 11.97
C ASP A 325 1.31 25.08 12.66
N CYS A 326 0.39 24.11 12.47
CA CYS A 326 -1.00 24.23 12.94
C CYS A 326 -1.29 23.65 14.33
N ALA A 327 -0.31 23.05 15.01
CA ALA A 327 -0.47 22.52 16.37
C ALA A 327 0.83 22.61 17.17
N PRO A 328 0.79 22.53 18.52
CA PRO A 328 2.00 22.54 19.35
C PRO A 328 3.00 21.42 19.00
N TYR A 329 2.49 20.24 18.61
CA TYR A 329 3.29 19.16 18.06
C TYR A 329 2.78 18.80 16.66
N VAL A 330 3.68 18.73 15.68
CA VAL A 330 3.33 18.33 14.31
C VAL A 330 4.33 17.30 13.79
N ALA A 331 3.83 16.22 13.21
CA ALA A 331 4.63 15.20 12.53
C ALA A 331 4.10 14.96 11.11
N GLN A 332 4.98 14.87 10.13
CA GLN A 332 4.67 14.45 8.76
C GLN A 332 5.12 12.99 8.56
N ILE A 333 4.25 12.15 8.00
CA ILE A 333 4.52 10.71 7.85
C ILE A 333 4.07 10.16 6.50
N GLY A 334 4.73 9.08 6.07
CA GLY A 334 4.40 8.33 4.86
C GLY A 334 4.68 9.12 3.58
N ASP A 335 3.85 8.86 2.57
CA ASP A 335 4.12 9.29 1.20
C ASP A 335 4.05 10.81 0.99
N CYS A 336 3.51 11.59 1.94
CA CYS A 336 3.55 13.05 1.87
C CYS A 336 4.94 13.63 2.20
N VAL A 337 5.81 12.84 2.83
CA VAL A 337 7.24 13.17 2.98
C VAL A 337 7.99 12.76 1.72
N ARG A 338 7.89 11.47 1.38
CA ARG A 338 8.50 10.89 0.19
C ARG A 338 7.73 9.61 -0.17
N PRO A 339 7.17 9.50 -1.38
CA PRO A 339 6.47 8.28 -1.79
C PRO A 339 7.41 7.07 -1.69
N SER A 340 6.92 6.01 -1.04
CA SER A 340 7.70 4.82 -0.78
C SER A 340 6.79 3.59 -0.76
N ASN A 341 6.74 2.86 0.36
CA ASN A 341 6.00 1.62 0.52
C ASN A 341 5.22 1.61 1.84
N ILE A 342 4.30 0.65 1.94
CA ILE A 342 3.44 0.46 3.13
C ILE A 342 4.28 0.34 4.41
N THR A 343 5.43 -0.34 4.36
CA THR A 343 6.32 -0.50 5.53
C THR A 343 6.73 0.87 6.08
N THR A 344 7.18 1.77 5.21
CA THR A 344 7.60 3.12 5.63
C THR A 344 6.44 3.89 6.25
N ALA A 345 5.26 3.87 5.62
CA ALA A 345 4.08 4.55 6.13
C ALA A 345 3.65 4.03 7.52
N VAL A 346 3.59 2.70 7.69
CA VAL A 346 3.22 2.05 8.96
C VAL A 346 4.24 2.35 10.06
N TYR A 347 5.53 2.20 9.79
CA TYR A 347 6.57 2.47 10.79
C TYR A 347 6.61 3.94 11.20
N GLN A 348 6.57 4.87 10.23
CA GLN A 348 6.55 6.30 10.54
C GLN A 348 5.30 6.69 11.33
N GLY A 349 4.13 6.14 10.99
CA GLY A 349 2.91 6.36 11.76
C GLY A 349 3.00 5.86 13.18
N HIS A 350 3.53 4.66 13.38
CA HIS A 350 3.75 4.10 14.71
C HIS A 350 4.70 4.96 15.55
N HIS A 351 5.86 5.32 15.01
CA HIS A 351 6.86 6.10 15.76
C HIS A 351 6.38 7.54 16.05
N ALA A 352 5.77 8.22 15.07
CA ALA A 352 5.26 9.57 15.26
C ALA A 352 4.22 9.65 16.39
N ALA A 353 3.44 8.58 16.58
CA ALA A 353 2.47 8.47 17.67
C ALA A 353 3.11 8.11 19.02
N LEU A 354 4.22 7.35 19.06
CA LEU A 354 4.99 7.09 20.28
C LEU A 354 5.66 8.35 20.84
N ASP A 355 5.99 9.31 19.98
CA ASP A 355 6.65 10.57 20.33
C ASP A 355 5.68 11.62 20.94
N ILE A 356 4.36 11.37 20.89
CA ILE A 356 3.33 12.22 21.52
C ILE A 356 3.23 11.96 23.02
#